data_AF-A7UN80-F1
#
_entry.id   AF-A7UN80-F1
#
_cell.length_a   1.000
_cell.length_b   1.000
_cell.length_c   1.000
_cell.angle_alpha   90.00
_cell.angle_beta   90.00
_cell.angle_gamma   90.00
#
_symmetry.space_group_name_H-M   'P 1'
#
loop_
_entity.id
_entity.type
_entity.pdbx_description
1 polymer ?
#
loop_
_entity_poly.entity_id
_entity_poly.type
_entity_poly.pdbx_seq_one_letter_code
_entity_poly.pdbx_strand_id
1 'polypeptide(L)'
;MKFNLYDYTFFISLFHPFNRQKRHELRKIFREKEHQKYLIEFHKSAPLALKKFIDAINAYPKEVKVWIEFGTLLGAYRDQKLIPHDSDMDFGINEEDMSQDLIEHLKKYDFHLYKKYIIESNNKDINDFTAEYTFQYGKYVAIDLFVFKTLNNQKVCFSFDAEEGLKYGETLKKYNNKLRTIQINLSNFNLKKISFMNNDVYIPDNTPDHLAEIYGEDFMIPKVYSYGDRIKNFEILLDNQTLGRKVEFRRK
;
A
#
# COMPACT_ATOMS: atom_id res chain seq x y z
N MET A 1 -12.24 18.30 -25.57
CA MET A 1 -11.06 18.81 -24.82
C MET A 1 -11.06 18.18 -23.43
N LYS A 2 -10.10 17.29 -23.13
CA LYS A 2 -9.89 16.77 -21.78
C LYS A 2 -9.03 17.79 -21.02
N PHE A 3 -9.66 18.68 -20.27
CA PHE A 3 -8.94 19.60 -19.38
C PHE A 3 -8.27 18.82 -18.26
N ASN A 4 -6.96 18.97 -18.11
CA ASN A 4 -6.15 18.30 -17.09
C ASN A 4 -6.25 19.06 -15.75
N LEU A 5 -5.92 18.42 -14.63
CA LEU A 5 -5.95 19.03 -13.28
C LEU A 5 -5.11 20.33 -13.22
N TYR A 6 -4.01 20.36 -13.99
CA TYR A 6 -3.17 21.54 -14.18
C TYR A 6 -3.96 22.70 -14.78
N ASP A 7 -4.79 22.46 -15.80
CA ASP A 7 -5.58 23.51 -16.45
C ASP A 7 -6.58 24.11 -15.45
N TYR A 8 -7.34 23.29 -14.73
CA TYR A 8 -8.32 23.79 -13.76
C TYR A 8 -7.69 24.57 -12.60
N THR A 9 -6.60 24.05 -12.02
CA THR A 9 -5.93 24.73 -10.91
C THR A 9 -5.26 26.04 -11.36
N PHE A 10 -4.75 26.07 -12.60
CA PHE A 10 -4.21 27.24 -13.28
C PHE A 10 -5.30 28.29 -13.56
N PHE A 11 -6.46 27.90 -14.11
CA PHE A 11 -7.57 28.81 -14.36
C PHE A 11 -8.20 29.36 -13.06
N ILE A 12 -8.30 28.55 -12.00
CA ILE A 12 -8.72 29.01 -10.66
C ILE A 12 -7.72 30.02 -10.07
N SER A 13 -6.42 29.90 -10.39
CA SER A 13 -5.41 30.87 -9.97
C SER A 13 -5.34 32.13 -10.82
N LEU A 14 -5.50 32.04 -12.15
CA LEU A 14 -5.31 33.20 -13.05
C LEU A 14 -6.58 34.05 -13.22
N PHE A 15 -7.77 33.45 -13.19
CA PHE A 15 -8.97 34.11 -13.74
C PHE A 15 -10.15 34.22 -12.77
N HIS A 16 -9.96 33.97 -11.47
CA HIS A 16 -11.09 33.95 -10.53
C HIS A 16 -11.08 35.12 -9.54
N PRO A 17 -12.14 35.97 -9.46
CA PRO A 17 -12.24 37.13 -8.54
C PRO A 17 -12.39 36.76 -7.04
N PHE A 18 -12.17 35.51 -6.68
CA PHE A 18 -12.41 34.99 -5.34
C PHE A 18 -11.22 35.21 -4.41
N ASN A 19 -11.49 35.45 -3.12
CA ASN A 19 -10.45 35.50 -2.10
C ASN A 19 -9.71 34.15 -1.95
N ARG A 20 -8.58 34.15 -1.24
CA ARG A 20 -7.73 32.96 -1.06
C ARG A 20 -8.49 31.74 -0.50
N GLN A 21 -9.41 31.96 0.42
CA GLN A 21 -10.19 30.91 1.06
C GLN A 21 -11.12 30.23 0.06
N LYS A 22 -11.84 31.01 -0.75
CA LYS A 22 -12.77 30.46 -1.74
C LYS A 22 -12.05 29.69 -2.86
N ARG A 23 -10.84 30.12 -3.25
CA ARG A 23 -9.97 29.33 -4.16
C ARG A 23 -9.53 28.01 -3.54
N HIS A 24 -9.26 27.98 -2.24
CA HIS A 24 -8.90 26.76 -1.53
C HIS A 24 -10.07 25.77 -1.47
N GLU A 25 -11.27 26.24 -1.13
CA GLU A 25 -12.51 25.43 -1.13
C GLU A 25 -12.78 24.79 -2.50
N LEU A 26 -12.71 25.57 -3.58
CA LEU A 26 -12.95 25.06 -4.93
C LEU A 26 -11.92 23.99 -5.31
N ARG A 27 -10.64 24.22 -5.02
CA ARG A 27 -9.58 23.22 -5.25
C ARG A 27 -9.85 21.93 -4.46
N LYS A 28 -10.38 22.03 -3.24
CA LYS A 28 -10.78 20.87 -2.43
C LYS A 28 -11.90 20.09 -3.11
N ILE A 29 -12.98 20.75 -3.53
CA ILE A 29 -14.11 20.13 -4.25
C ILE A 29 -13.65 19.44 -5.54
N PHE A 30 -12.78 20.07 -6.32
CA PHE A 30 -12.27 19.46 -7.55
C PHE A 30 -11.40 18.23 -7.26
N ARG A 31 -10.54 18.28 -6.25
CA ARG A 31 -9.74 17.11 -5.82
C ARG A 31 -10.62 15.96 -5.37
N GLU A 32 -11.66 16.25 -4.59
CA GLU A 32 -12.64 15.25 -4.15
C GLU A 32 -13.34 14.62 -5.35
N LYS A 33 -13.81 15.41 -6.32
CA LYS A 33 -14.44 14.87 -7.55
C LYS A 33 -13.50 13.99 -8.37
N GLU A 34 -12.24 14.40 -8.54
CA GLU A 34 -11.26 13.60 -9.27
C GLU A 34 -10.88 12.31 -8.51
N HIS A 35 -10.77 12.38 -7.18
CA HIS A 35 -10.55 11.21 -6.35
C HIS A 35 -11.72 10.22 -6.43
N GLN A 36 -12.97 10.70 -6.39
CA GLN A 36 -14.14 9.84 -6.58
C GLN A 36 -14.16 9.16 -7.95
N LYS A 37 -13.78 9.88 -9.02
CA LYS A 37 -13.61 9.26 -10.35
C LYS A 37 -12.51 8.21 -10.34
N TYR A 38 -11.39 8.48 -9.67
CA TYR A 38 -10.29 7.53 -9.55
C TYR A 38 -10.75 6.24 -8.86
N LEU A 39 -11.45 6.34 -7.73
CA LEU A 39 -12.00 5.19 -6.99
C LEU A 39 -12.93 4.35 -7.86
N ILE A 40 -13.85 5.00 -8.60
CA ILE A 40 -14.76 4.30 -9.51
C ILE A 40 -13.98 3.52 -10.57
N GLU A 41 -12.97 4.12 -11.18
CA GLU A 41 -12.17 3.46 -12.23
C GLU A 41 -11.24 2.38 -11.65
N PHE A 42 -10.73 2.57 -10.43
CA PHE A 42 -10.01 1.54 -9.68
C PHE A 42 -10.89 0.31 -9.47
N HIS A 43 -12.06 0.46 -8.84
CA HIS A 43 -12.95 -0.68 -8.53
C HIS A 43 -13.45 -1.41 -9.79
N LYS A 44 -13.62 -0.70 -10.91
CA LYS A 44 -13.92 -1.33 -12.21
C LYS A 44 -12.75 -2.14 -12.75
N SER A 45 -11.52 -1.66 -12.56
CA SER A 45 -10.31 -2.25 -13.16
C SER A 45 -9.68 -3.34 -12.28
N ALA A 46 -9.89 -3.28 -10.97
CA ALA A 46 -9.28 -4.15 -9.98
C ALA A 46 -9.52 -5.65 -10.22
N PRO A 47 -10.72 -6.14 -10.61
CA PRO A 47 -10.92 -7.57 -10.87
C PRO A 47 -10.02 -8.12 -11.99
N LEU A 48 -9.88 -7.36 -13.08
CA LEU A 48 -9.04 -7.75 -14.21
C LEU A 48 -7.56 -7.69 -13.82
N ALA A 49 -7.16 -6.63 -13.10
CA ALA A 49 -5.80 -6.47 -12.62
C ALA A 49 -5.41 -7.60 -11.66
N LEU A 50 -6.29 -7.96 -10.71
CA LEU A 50 -6.07 -9.09 -9.80
C LEU A 50 -5.88 -10.39 -10.57
N LYS A 51 -6.78 -10.70 -11.52
CA LYS A 51 -6.64 -11.89 -12.36
C LYS A 51 -5.30 -11.92 -13.08
N LYS A 52 -4.91 -10.81 -13.72
CA LYS A 52 -3.64 -10.68 -14.43
C LYS A 52 -2.43 -10.83 -13.51
N PHE A 53 -2.52 -10.31 -12.29
CA PHE A 53 -1.48 -10.41 -11.28
C PHE A 53 -1.29 -11.86 -10.84
N ILE A 54 -2.37 -12.57 -10.50
CA ILE A 54 -2.32 -13.99 -10.12
C ILE A 54 -1.86 -14.86 -11.28
N ASP A 55 -2.33 -14.61 -12.51
CA ASP A 55 -1.84 -15.28 -13.73
C ASP A 55 -0.32 -15.07 -13.90
N ALA A 56 0.19 -13.87 -13.62
CA ALA A 56 1.61 -13.55 -13.70
C ALA A 56 2.43 -14.29 -12.65
N ILE A 57 1.97 -14.30 -11.39
CA ILE A 57 2.62 -15.03 -10.29
C ILE A 57 2.66 -16.53 -10.59
N ASN A 58 1.54 -17.12 -11.03
CA ASN A 58 1.47 -18.55 -11.36
C ASN A 58 2.33 -18.95 -12.56
N ALA A 59 2.54 -18.02 -13.51
CA ALA A 59 3.39 -18.24 -14.67
C ALA A 59 4.89 -17.98 -14.39
N TYR A 60 5.25 -17.52 -13.19
CA TYR A 60 6.64 -17.33 -12.82
C TYR A 60 7.33 -18.70 -12.67
N PRO A 61 8.55 -18.91 -13.22
CA PRO A 61 9.18 -20.23 -13.23
C PRO A 61 9.55 -20.81 -11.86
N LYS A 62 9.63 -19.96 -10.82
CA LYS A 62 9.87 -20.39 -9.44
C LYS A 62 8.56 -20.32 -8.68
N GLU A 63 8.32 -21.27 -7.79
CA GLU A 63 7.17 -21.22 -6.89
C GLU A 63 7.30 -19.99 -5.99
N VAL A 64 6.35 -19.07 -6.10
CA VAL A 64 6.25 -17.86 -5.28
C VAL A 64 4.82 -17.77 -4.76
N LYS A 65 4.69 -17.55 -3.45
CA LYS A 65 3.37 -17.38 -2.82
C LYS A 65 3.20 -15.92 -2.41
N VAL A 66 2.20 -15.29 -3.02
CA VAL A 66 1.68 -13.99 -2.57
C VAL A 66 0.32 -14.22 -1.91
N TRP A 67 0.05 -13.49 -0.84
CA TRP A 67 -1.24 -13.55 -0.13
C TRP A 67 -1.84 -12.16 -0.02
N ILE A 68 -3.16 -12.08 0.11
CA ILE A 68 -3.84 -10.81 0.35
C ILE A 68 -3.53 -10.33 1.77
N GLU A 69 -3.22 -9.04 1.91
CA GLU A 69 -2.81 -8.44 3.18
C GLU A 69 -3.63 -7.16 3.50
N PHE A 70 -3.48 -6.62 4.71
CA PHE A 70 -4.00 -5.31 5.14
C PHE A 70 -5.45 -5.02 4.72
N GLY A 71 -5.70 -3.91 4.02
CA GLY A 71 -7.06 -3.42 3.74
C GLY A 71 -7.80 -4.34 2.78
N THR A 72 -7.04 -4.94 1.85
CA THR A 72 -7.55 -5.93 0.91
C THR A 72 -7.97 -7.21 1.63
N LEU A 73 -7.21 -7.67 2.63
CA LEU A 73 -7.54 -8.86 3.42
C LEU A 73 -8.78 -8.60 4.28
N LEU A 74 -8.84 -7.43 4.92
CA LEU A 74 -9.99 -7.01 5.71
C LEU A 74 -11.27 -7.00 4.87
N GLY A 75 -11.23 -6.41 3.67
CA GLY A 75 -12.37 -6.40 2.75
C GLY A 75 -12.76 -7.80 2.28
N ALA A 76 -11.77 -8.62 1.89
CA ALA A 76 -12.00 -9.99 1.45
C ALA A 76 -12.64 -10.86 2.55
N TYR A 77 -12.16 -10.72 3.80
CA TYR A 77 -12.67 -11.50 4.93
C TYR A 77 -14.05 -11.03 5.39
N ARG A 78 -14.26 -9.72 5.55
CA ARG A 78 -15.50 -9.16 6.10
C ARG A 78 -16.67 -9.20 5.12
N ASP A 79 -16.39 -8.83 3.87
CA ASP A 79 -17.43 -8.48 2.89
C ASP A 79 -17.27 -9.20 1.54
N GLN A 80 -16.22 -10.02 1.37
CA GLN A 80 -15.84 -10.65 0.09
C GLN A 80 -15.69 -9.65 -1.07
N LYS A 81 -15.28 -8.41 -0.75
CA LYS A 81 -15.09 -7.32 -1.71
C LYS A 81 -13.96 -6.38 -1.27
N LEU A 82 -13.42 -5.60 -2.19
CA LEU A 82 -12.55 -4.48 -1.84
C LEU A 82 -13.32 -3.43 -1.02
N ILE A 83 -12.66 -2.78 -0.07
CA ILE A 83 -13.28 -1.72 0.72
C ILE A 83 -13.63 -0.55 -0.22
N PRO A 84 -14.86 0.00 -0.20
CA PRO A 84 -15.34 0.94 -1.23
C PRO A 84 -14.57 2.28 -1.36
N HIS A 85 -13.76 2.62 -0.37
CA HIS A 85 -12.97 3.85 -0.34
C HIS A 85 -11.47 3.60 -0.51
N ASP A 86 -11.05 2.35 -0.68
CA ASP A 86 -9.66 1.98 -0.96
C ASP A 86 -9.37 2.11 -2.46
N SER A 87 -8.10 2.26 -2.82
CA SER A 87 -7.69 2.62 -4.18
C SER A 87 -6.50 1.81 -4.72
N ASP A 88 -6.15 0.77 -3.99
CA ASP A 88 -5.00 -0.09 -4.10
C ASP A 88 -5.37 -1.52 -3.67
N MET A 89 -4.48 -2.47 -3.94
CA MET A 89 -4.60 -3.83 -3.42
C MET A 89 -3.30 -4.21 -2.73
N ASP A 90 -3.41 -4.66 -1.49
CA ASP A 90 -2.30 -5.01 -0.62
C ASP A 90 -2.05 -6.52 -0.65
N PHE A 91 -0.79 -6.89 -0.81
CA PHE A 91 -0.33 -8.27 -0.79
C PHE A 91 0.93 -8.42 0.06
N GLY A 92 1.08 -9.57 0.70
CA GLY A 92 2.33 -9.99 1.32
C GLY A 92 3.09 -10.96 0.43
N ILE A 93 4.41 -10.96 0.60
CA ILE A 93 5.35 -11.90 -0.02
C ILE A 93 6.53 -12.12 0.93
N ASN A 94 7.10 -13.33 0.97
CA ASN A 94 8.29 -13.56 1.78
C ASN A 94 9.53 -12.91 1.15
N GLU A 95 10.47 -12.47 1.98
CA GLU A 95 11.74 -11.85 1.54
C GLU A 95 12.49 -12.71 0.53
N GLU A 96 12.57 -14.02 0.76
CA GLU A 96 13.28 -14.97 -0.11
C GLU A 96 12.68 -15.10 -1.52
N ASP A 97 11.39 -14.79 -1.67
CA ASP A 97 10.67 -14.90 -2.94
C ASP A 97 10.78 -13.60 -3.77
N MET A 98 11.06 -12.47 -3.13
CA MET A 98 11.22 -11.20 -3.81
C MET A 98 12.58 -11.08 -4.49
N SER A 99 12.56 -10.93 -5.81
CA SER A 99 13.77 -10.87 -6.62
C SER A 99 13.63 -9.88 -7.79
N GLN A 100 14.77 -9.43 -8.33
CA GLN A 100 14.76 -8.60 -9.54
C GLN A 100 14.15 -9.34 -10.74
N ASP A 101 14.33 -10.66 -10.83
CA ASP A 101 13.74 -11.50 -11.87
C ASP A 101 12.21 -11.50 -11.80
N LEU A 102 11.63 -11.57 -10.59
CA LEU A 102 10.18 -11.48 -10.40
C LEU A 102 9.67 -10.10 -10.84
N ILE A 103 10.37 -9.02 -10.52
CA ILE A 103 10.01 -7.65 -10.94
C ILE A 103 9.99 -7.54 -12.48
N GLU A 104 11.03 -8.03 -13.16
CA GLU A 104 11.07 -8.01 -14.63
C GLU A 104 10.04 -8.96 -15.26
N HIS A 105 9.69 -10.06 -14.59
CA HIS A 105 8.62 -10.95 -15.00
C HIS A 105 7.25 -10.27 -14.91
N LEU A 106 6.91 -9.66 -13.78
CA LEU A 106 5.66 -8.92 -13.58
C LEU A 106 5.47 -7.80 -14.61
N LYS A 107 6.57 -7.13 -15.00
CA LYS A 107 6.57 -6.11 -16.06
C LYS A 107 6.12 -6.64 -17.42
N LYS A 108 6.33 -7.92 -17.74
CA LYS A 108 5.83 -8.56 -18.98
C LYS A 108 4.31 -8.72 -18.98
N TYR A 109 3.68 -8.61 -17.81
CA TYR A 109 2.24 -8.64 -17.59
C TYR A 109 1.66 -7.25 -17.32
N ASP A 110 2.36 -6.19 -17.76
CA ASP A 110 2.00 -4.77 -17.62
C ASP A 110 1.99 -4.22 -16.17
N PHE A 111 2.59 -4.95 -15.22
CA PHE A 111 2.83 -4.47 -13.86
C PHE A 111 4.16 -3.73 -13.80
N HIS A 112 4.11 -2.41 -13.88
CA HIS A 112 5.32 -1.59 -13.83
C HIS A 112 5.61 -1.17 -12.40
N LEU A 113 6.79 -1.51 -11.91
CA LEU A 113 7.28 -0.98 -10.65
C LEU A 113 7.25 0.56 -10.65
N TYR A 114 6.48 1.12 -9.72
CA TYR A 114 6.22 2.55 -9.61
C TYR A 114 6.97 3.17 -8.44
N LYS A 115 7.03 2.46 -7.30
CA LYS A 115 7.62 2.96 -6.06
C LYS A 115 8.20 1.79 -5.25
N LYS A 116 9.24 2.05 -4.47
CA LYS A 116 9.72 1.18 -3.40
C LYS A 116 9.95 1.98 -2.12
N TYR A 117 9.84 1.33 -0.97
CA TYR A 117 10.39 1.84 0.29
C TYR A 117 11.56 0.99 0.75
N ILE A 118 12.68 1.66 1.01
CA ILE A 118 13.95 1.04 1.45
C ILE A 118 14.29 1.59 2.84
N ILE A 119 14.63 0.71 3.76
CA ILE A 119 15.07 1.07 5.10
C ILE A 119 16.54 1.51 5.05
N GLU A 120 16.83 2.69 5.59
CA GLU A 120 18.18 3.13 5.93
C GLU A 120 18.35 3.05 7.45
N SER A 121 19.35 2.30 7.92
CA SER A 121 19.58 2.06 9.34
C SER A 121 21.06 1.81 9.63
N ASN A 122 21.46 2.03 10.88
CA ASN A 122 22.75 1.54 11.37
C ASN A 122 22.71 0.04 11.73
N ASN A 123 21.50 -0.54 11.85
CA ASN A 123 21.34 -1.98 12.02
C ASN A 123 21.53 -2.69 10.68
N LYS A 124 22.60 -3.49 10.56
CA LYS A 124 22.96 -4.20 9.34
C LYS A 124 21.92 -5.22 8.87
N ASP A 125 21.10 -5.76 9.77
CA ASP A 125 20.11 -6.79 9.43
C ASP A 125 18.91 -6.24 8.64
N ILE A 126 18.68 -4.93 8.75
CA ILE A 126 17.55 -4.24 8.10
C ILE A 126 18.00 -3.06 7.23
N ASN A 127 19.26 -2.66 7.27
CA ASN A 127 19.77 -1.62 6.38
C ASN A 127 19.73 -2.08 4.93
N ASP A 128 19.28 -1.20 4.04
CA ASP A 128 19.01 -1.44 2.61
C ASP A 128 17.94 -2.51 2.33
N PHE A 129 17.20 -2.96 3.36
CA PHE A 129 16.04 -3.83 3.17
C PHE A 129 14.92 -3.09 2.45
N THR A 130 14.41 -3.66 1.36
CA THR A 130 13.24 -3.12 0.66
C THR A 130 11.97 -3.72 1.26
N ALA A 131 11.23 -2.92 2.02
CA ALA A 131 10.06 -3.37 2.76
C ALA A 131 8.76 -3.39 1.91
N GLU A 132 8.69 -2.60 0.85
CA GLU A 132 7.48 -2.45 0.04
C GLU A 132 7.83 -2.19 -1.42
N TYR A 133 7.09 -2.85 -2.32
CA TYR A 133 7.13 -2.65 -3.76
C TYR A 133 5.73 -2.32 -4.26
N THR A 134 5.54 -1.13 -4.83
CA THR A 134 4.29 -0.76 -5.50
C THR A 134 4.42 -0.99 -7.00
N PHE A 135 3.54 -1.81 -7.54
CA PHE A 135 3.39 -2.02 -8.97
C PHE A 135 2.13 -1.33 -9.49
N GLN A 136 2.28 -0.57 -10.56
CA GLN A 136 1.17 0.08 -11.24
C GLN A 136 0.74 -0.77 -12.45
N TYR A 137 -0.53 -1.18 -12.45
CA TYR A 137 -1.23 -1.73 -13.61
C TYR A 137 -2.15 -0.68 -14.22
N GLY A 138 -1.97 -0.41 -15.51
CA GLY A 138 -2.71 0.66 -16.18
C GLY A 138 -2.54 2.02 -15.48
N LYS A 139 -3.62 2.80 -15.37
CA LYS A 139 -3.60 4.12 -14.71
C LYS A 139 -4.15 4.11 -13.27
N TYR A 140 -5.01 3.15 -12.96
CA TYR A 140 -5.89 3.23 -11.79
C TYR A 140 -5.63 2.16 -10.73
N VAL A 141 -4.85 1.12 -11.03
CA VAL A 141 -4.64 0.01 -10.08
C VAL A 141 -3.19 -0.02 -9.63
N ALA A 142 -2.97 0.28 -8.36
CA ALA A 142 -1.73 -0.02 -7.67
C ALA A 142 -1.86 -1.36 -6.92
N ILE A 143 -0.78 -2.15 -6.93
CA ILE A 143 -0.62 -3.34 -6.11
C ILE A 143 0.60 -3.10 -5.23
N ASP A 144 0.38 -3.09 -3.92
CA ASP A 144 1.45 -2.97 -2.93
C ASP A 144 1.84 -4.36 -2.44
N LEU A 145 3.11 -4.72 -2.66
CA LEU A 145 3.72 -5.95 -2.18
C LEU A 145 4.61 -5.65 -0.98
N PHE A 146 4.11 -5.97 0.20
CA PHE A 146 4.82 -5.88 1.47
C PHE A 146 5.71 -7.11 1.66
N VAL A 147 6.98 -6.87 1.98
CA VAL A 147 7.97 -7.92 2.14
C VAL A 147 8.03 -8.35 3.60
N PHE A 148 7.78 -9.64 3.83
CA PHE A 148 7.78 -10.25 5.15
C PHE A 148 9.04 -11.07 5.38
N LYS A 149 9.63 -10.88 6.56
CA LYS A 149 10.65 -11.75 7.15
C LYS A 149 9.98 -12.73 8.11
N THR A 150 10.58 -13.90 8.30
CA THR A 150 10.20 -14.79 9.39
C THR A 150 11.33 -14.77 10.44
N LEU A 151 11.07 -14.19 11.60
CA LEU A 151 12.05 -14.04 12.68
C LEU A 151 11.46 -14.59 13.98
N ASN A 152 12.18 -15.49 14.65
CA ASN A 152 11.76 -16.09 15.93
C ASN A 152 10.30 -16.62 15.94
N ASN A 153 9.89 -17.29 14.85
CA ASN A 153 8.53 -17.78 14.66
C ASN A 153 7.45 -16.66 14.70
N GLN A 154 7.79 -15.48 14.18
CA GLN A 154 6.88 -14.37 13.90
C GLN A 154 7.04 -13.91 12.46
N LYS A 155 5.96 -13.35 11.89
CA LYS A 155 5.98 -12.69 10.59
C LYS A 155 6.22 -11.20 10.81
N VAL A 156 7.30 -10.68 10.23
CA VAL A 156 7.75 -9.31 10.44
C VAL A 156 7.74 -8.55 9.13
N CYS A 157 7.03 -7.42 9.08
CA CYS A 157 7.09 -6.48 7.96
C CYS A 157 7.30 -5.05 8.49
N PHE A 158 7.35 -4.07 7.60
CA PHE A 158 7.61 -2.69 7.98
C PHE A 158 6.65 -1.74 7.29
N SER A 159 6.27 -0.69 8.01
CA SER A 159 5.52 0.45 7.50
C SER A 159 6.28 1.75 7.79
N PHE A 160 5.83 2.84 7.19
CA PHE A 160 6.54 4.12 7.24
C PHE A 160 5.57 5.26 7.49
N ASP A 161 5.81 6.05 8.53
CA ASP A 161 4.90 7.13 8.91
C ASP A 161 5.65 8.38 9.40
N ALA A 162 4.88 9.44 9.63
CA ALA A 162 5.32 10.65 10.29
C ALA A 162 5.89 10.35 11.68
N GLU A 163 6.86 11.15 12.11
CA GLU A 163 7.28 11.15 13.51
C GLU A 163 6.12 11.63 14.39
N GLU A 164 5.98 10.99 15.56
CA GLU A 164 4.98 11.38 16.54
C GLU A 164 5.09 12.87 16.89
N GLY A 165 3.94 13.56 16.86
CA GLY A 165 3.85 15.01 17.07
C GLY A 165 4.21 15.87 15.86
N LEU A 166 4.68 15.31 14.75
CA LEU A 166 4.92 16.03 13.50
C LEU A 166 3.89 15.67 12.44
N LYS A 167 3.55 16.63 11.58
CA LYS A 167 2.81 16.32 10.35
C LYS A 167 3.73 15.58 9.37
N TYR A 168 3.13 14.81 8.48
CA TYR A 168 3.84 14.08 7.42
C TYR A 168 4.86 14.94 6.65
N GLY A 169 4.45 16.13 6.18
CA GLY A 169 5.34 17.04 5.46
C GLY A 169 6.45 17.67 6.31
N GLU A 170 6.27 17.76 7.63
CA GLU A 170 7.30 18.24 8.57
C GLU A 170 8.33 17.15 8.85
N THR A 171 7.87 15.91 9.01
CA THR A 171 8.74 14.72 9.12
C THR A 171 9.64 14.61 7.90
N LEU A 172 9.08 14.70 6.69
CA LEU A 172 9.87 14.65 5.45
C LEU A 172 10.94 15.76 5.43
N LYS A 173 10.63 16.99 5.87
CA LYS A 173 11.63 18.06 5.93
C LYS A 173 12.73 17.76 6.95
N LYS A 174 12.36 17.30 8.15
CA LYS A 174 13.29 16.97 9.23
C LYS A 174 14.26 15.85 8.82
N TYR A 175 13.78 14.85 8.11
CA TYR A 175 14.54 13.65 7.76
C TYR A 175 14.95 13.58 6.28
N ASN A 176 15.04 14.72 5.59
CA ASN A 176 15.51 14.81 4.20
C ASN A 176 14.75 13.86 3.23
N ASN A 177 13.42 14.05 3.16
CA ASN A 177 12.45 13.26 2.41
C ASN A 177 12.32 11.79 2.82
N LYS A 178 12.54 11.48 4.09
CA LYS A 178 12.36 10.14 4.68
C LYS A 178 11.32 10.17 5.79
N LEU A 179 10.80 9.00 6.11
CA LEU A 179 9.81 8.76 7.16
C LEU A 179 10.39 7.91 8.28
N ARG A 180 9.72 7.87 9.43
CA ARG A 180 10.08 6.94 10.50
C ARG A 180 9.67 5.53 10.11
N THR A 181 10.51 4.56 10.44
CA THR A 181 10.24 3.15 10.20
C THR A 181 9.54 2.53 11.40
N ILE A 182 8.45 1.82 11.13
CA ILE A 182 7.69 1.05 12.12
C ILE A 182 7.84 -0.42 11.72
N GLN A 183 8.30 -1.24 12.66
CA GLN A 183 8.33 -2.68 12.49
C GLN A 183 7.01 -3.27 13.00
N ILE A 184 6.38 -4.14 12.22
CA ILE A 184 5.13 -4.81 12.59
C ILE A 184 5.45 -6.28 12.81
N ASN A 185 5.24 -6.77 14.03
CA ASN A 185 5.50 -8.16 14.44
C ASN A 185 4.19 -8.90 14.62
N LEU A 186 3.83 -9.74 13.65
CA LEU A 186 2.60 -10.53 13.67
C LEU A 186 2.88 -11.97 14.08
N SER A 187 1.85 -12.64 14.59
CA SER A 187 1.89 -14.08 14.81
C SER A 187 2.22 -14.80 13.50
N ASN A 188 3.02 -15.86 13.60
CA ASN A 188 3.30 -16.68 12.42
C ASN A 188 2.04 -17.39 11.93
N PHE A 189 1.97 -17.61 10.63
CA PHE A 189 0.81 -18.20 9.96
C PHE A 189 1.25 -19.06 8.78
N ASN A 190 0.41 -20.04 8.42
CA ASN A 190 0.50 -20.68 7.12
C ASN A 190 -0.46 -20.00 6.15
N LEU A 191 -0.41 -20.43 4.89
CA LEU A 191 -1.30 -19.91 3.87
C LEU A 191 -2.40 -20.91 3.56
N LYS A 192 -3.64 -20.43 3.49
CA LYS A 192 -4.79 -21.15 2.94
C LYS A 192 -5.33 -20.41 1.71
N LYS A 193 -6.03 -21.12 0.83
CA LYS A 193 -6.67 -20.52 -0.35
C LYS A 193 -8.11 -20.14 -0.06
N ILE A 194 -8.55 -19.04 -0.65
CA ILE A 194 -9.96 -18.64 -0.76
C ILE A 194 -10.27 -18.22 -2.20
N SER A 195 -11.55 -18.17 -2.55
CA SER A 195 -12.00 -17.50 -3.78
C SER A 195 -12.25 -16.03 -3.50
N PHE A 196 -11.60 -15.14 -4.25
CA PHE A 196 -11.81 -13.70 -4.18
C PHE A 196 -11.84 -13.11 -5.59
N MET A 197 -12.92 -12.40 -5.92
CA MET A 197 -13.16 -11.83 -7.26
C MET A 197 -12.97 -12.86 -8.39
N ASN A 198 -13.42 -14.10 -8.17
CA ASN A 198 -13.29 -15.25 -9.06
C ASN A 198 -11.85 -15.74 -9.31
N ASN A 199 -10.93 -15.49 -8.37
CA ASN A 199 -9.56 -16.02 -8.42
C ASN A 199 -9.27 -16.80 -7.12
N ASP A 200 -8.45 -17.85 -7.25
CA ASP A 200 -7.88 -18.53 -6.09
C ASP A 200 -6.68 -17.72 -5.58
N VAL A 201 -6.80 -17.20 -4.35
CA VAL A 201 -5.79 -16.35 -3.71
C VAL A 201 -5.42 -16.92 -2.35
N TYR A 202 -4.19 -16.67 -1.90
CA TYR A 202 -3.78 -17.04 -0.55
C TYR A 202 -4.15 -15.97 0.47
N ILE A 203 -4.42 -16.41 1.70
CA ILE A 203 -4.56 -15.57 2.90
C ILE A 203 -3.91 -16.29 4.10
N PRO A 204 -3.58 -15.57 5.20
CA PRO A 204 -3.19 -16.20 6.46
C PRO A 204 -4.24 -17.21 6.94
N ASP A 205 -3.82 -18.38 7.40
CA ASP A 205 -4.72 -19.44 7.87
C ASP A 205 -5.44 -19.06 9.17
N ASN A 206 -4.77 -18.30 10.04
CA ASN A 206 -5.26 -17.63 11.24
C ASN A 206 -5.87 -16.23 10.98
N THR A 207 -6.55 -16.03 9.83
CA THR A 207 -7.06 -14.73 9.37
C THR A 207 -7.73 -13.85 10.44
N PRO A 208 -8.62 -14.36 11.32
CA PRO A 208 -9.28 -13.53 12.33
C PRO A 208 -8.28 -12.91 13.31
N ASP A 209 -7.37 -13.72 13.84
CA ASP A 209 -6.34 -13.28 14.78
C ASP A 209 -5.39 -12.29 14.08
N HIS A 210 -4.94 -12.63 12.86
CA HIS A 210 -4.08 -11.76 12.06
C HIS A 210 -4.69 -10.37 11.81
N LEU A 211 -6.00 -10.31 11.49
CA LEU A 211 -6.70 -9.02 11.33
C LEU A 211 -6.89 -8.28 12.66
N ALA A 212 -7.11 -9.00 13.77
CA ALA A 212 -7.19 -8.41 15.10
C ALA A 212 -5.85 -7.83 15.55
N GLU A 213 -4.72 -8.43 15.20
CA GLU A 213 -3.38 -7.90 15.49
C GLU A 213 -3.12 -6.57 14.75
N ILE A 214 -3.65 -6.41 13.53
CA ILE A 214 -3.47 -5.21 12.70
C ILE A 214 -4.46 -4.09 13.06
N TYR A 215 -5.74 -4.44 13.22
CA TYR A 215 -6.85 -3.48 13.30
C TYR A 215 -7.52 -3.42 14.68
N GLY A 216 -7.22 -4.37 15.55
CA GLY A 216 -7.86 -4.57 16.84
C GLY A 216 -9.04 -5.52 16.82
N GLU A 217 -9.48 -5.95 18.01
CA GLU A 217 -10.59 -6.91 18.19
C GLU A 217 -11.91 -6.47 17.55
N ASP A 218 -12.09 -5.17 17.35
CA ASP A 218 -13.28 -4.59 16.73
C ASP A 218 -13.17 -4.46 15.20
N PHE A 219 -12.22 -5.16 14.55
CA PHE A 219 -11.96 -5.03 13.11
C PHE A 219 -13.17 -5.30 12.22
N MET A 220 -14.12 -6.11 12.70
CA MET A 220 -15.36 -6.42 12.01
C MET A 220 -16.37 -5.26 12.01
N ILE A 221 -16.20 -4.26 12.87
CA ILE A 221 -17.05 -3.06 12.89
C ILE A 221 -16.56 -2.09 11.80
N PRO A 222 -17.39 -1.76 10.79
CA PRO A 222 -16.98 -0.84 9.74
C PRO A 222 -16.69 0.55 10.32
N LYS A 223 -15.44 0.98 10.19
CA LYS A 223 -14.97 2.33 10.48
C LYS A 223 -14.02 2.78 9.38
N VAL A 224 -13.94 4.09 9.14
CA VAL A 224 -12.89 4.66 8.30
C VAL A 224 -11.62 4.62 9.14
N TYR A 225 -10.72 3.70 8.83
CA TYR A 225 -9.44 3.61 9.51
C TYR A 225 -8.52 4.71 8.99
N SER A 226 -7.99 5.55 9.87
CA SER A 226 -6.71 6.19 9.59
C SER A 226 -5.58 5.31 10.15
N TYR A 227 -4.40 5.36 9.54
CA TYR A 227 -3.21 4.67 10.07
C TYR A 227 -2.92 5.04 11.54
N GLY A 228 -3.27 6.26 11.96
CA GLY A 228 -3.12 6.71 13.35
C GLY A 228 -4.07 6.03 14.34
N ASP A 229 -5.14 5.39 13.88
CA ASP A 229 -6.19 4.81 14.72
C ASP A 229 -5.98 3.31 15.03
N ARG A 230 -4.90 2.71 14.52
CA ARG A 230 -4.61 1.29 14.73
C ARG A 230 -4.16 1.00 16.16
N ILE A 231 -4.43 -0.23 16.61
CA ILE A 231 -3.82 -0.76 17.83
C ILE A 231 -2.33 -0.99 17.55
N LYS A 232 -1.47 -0.29 18.29
CA LYS A 232 0.00 -0.33 18.08
C LYS A 232 0.71 -1.40 18.90
N ASN A 233 -0.03 -2.36 19.47
CA ASN A 233 0.54 -3.41 20.34
C ASN A 233 1.55 -4.31 19.60
N PHE A 234 1.38 -4.44 18.29
CA PHE A 234 2.24 -5.24 17.40
C PHE A 234 3.22 -4.37 16.60
N GLU A 235 3.20 -3.05 16.82
CA GLU A 235 4.03 -2.08 16.12
C GLU A 235 5.16 -1.58 17.04
N ILE A 236 6.39 -1.60 16.53
CA ILE A 236 7.57 -1.06 17.20
C ILE A 236 8.09 0.09 16.36
N LEU A 237 7.95 1.32 16.88
CA LEU A 237 8.61 2.48 16.29
C LEU A 237 10.11 2.34 16.50
N LEU A 238 10.86 2.15 15.41
CA LEU A 238 12.31 2.01 15.47
C LEU A 238 12.97 3.35 15.80
N ASP A 239 14.27 3.33 16.13
CA ASP A 239 15.01 4.53 16.52
C ASP A 239 14.97 5.65 15.46
N ASN A 240 15.38 6.86 15.84
CA ASN A 240 15.28 8.04 14.96
C ASN A 240 16.32 8.08 13.82
N GLN A 241 17.22 7.11 13.75
CA GLN A 241 18.21 6.93 12.68
C GLN A 241 17.78 5.83 11.70
N THR A 242 16.82 5.00 12.09
CA THR A 242 16.18 4.01 11.21
C THR A 242 15.00 4.64 10.47
N LEU A 243 15.20 4.88 9.17
CA LEU A 243 14.32 5.71 8.35
C LEU A 243 13.91 5.01 7.05
N GLY A 244 12.69 5.26 6.59
CA GLY A 244 12.19 4.81 5.30
C GLY A 244 12.47 5.82 4.20
N ARG A 245 13.27 5.42 3.21
CA ARG A 245 13.47 6.18 1.98
C ARG A 245 12.55 5.67 0.89
N LYS A 246 11.72 6.58 0.37
CA LYS A 246 10.91 6.33 -0.83
C LYS A 246 11.76 6.49 -2.10
N VAL A 247 11.66 5.52 -3.01
CA VAL A 247 12.24 5.57 -4.36
C VAL A 247 11.11 5.49 -5.37
N GLU A 248 10.95 6.51 -6.21
CA GLU A 248 9.91 6.55 -7.25
C GLU A 248 10.50 6.38 -8.64
N PHE A 249 9.85 5.55 -9.45
CA PHE A 249 10.21 5.30 -10.84
C PHE A 249 9.22 6.07 -11.71
N ARG A 250 9.68 7.17 -12.33
CA ARG A 250 8.84 7.91 -13.28
C ARG A 250 8.53 7.02 -14.47
N ARG A 251 7.25 6.95 -14.87
CA ARG A 251 6.89 6.56 -16.24
C ARG A 251 7.61 7.52 -17.19
N LYS A 252 8.53 7.01 -17.99
CA LYS A 252 9.00 7.71 -19.19
C LYS A 252 7.84 7.84 -20.17
#